data_AF-A0A6N3I2G1-F1
#
_entry.id   AF-A0A6N3I2G1-F1
#
_cell.length_a   1.000
_cell.length_b   1.000
_cell.length_c   1.000
_cell.angle_alpha   90.00
_cell.angle_beta   90.00
_cell.angle_gamma   90.00
#
_symmetry.space_group_name_H-M   'P 1'
#
loop_
_entity.id
_entity.type
_entity.pdbx_description
1 polymer ?
#
loop_
_entity_poly.entity_id
_entity_poly.type
_entity_poly.pdbx_seq_one_letter_code
_entity_poly.pdbx_strand_id
1 'polypeptide(L)'
;MDCPARQKGRNFDMKKCRITILKTTLDKELAEEYGVPGLKACPLMQEGQVFWADYAKPEGFCDEAWKAIYQYVFALSHGAGDGLFYYGDWIRKPGVAICSCNDGLRPVIFKVEATDEESEVYISGGKGV
;
A
#
# COMPACT_ATOMS: atom_id res chain seq x y z
N MET A 1 8.45 6.98 46.34
CA MET A 1 9.63 6.65 45.52
C MET A 1 9.13 6.61 44.09
N ASP A 2 9.20 7.77 43.44
CA ASP A 2 8.67 7.97 42.09
C ASP A 2 9.49 7.20 41.06
N CYS A 3 8.79 6.46 40.22
CA CYS A 3 9.32 5.79 39.05
C CYS A 3 9.81 6.87 38.06
N PRO A 4 11.10 6.90 37.68
CA PRO A 4 11.58 7.93 36.78
C PRO A 4 10.92 7.78 35.41
N ALA A 5 10.49 8.92 34.87
CA ALA A 5 9.75 9.06 33.62
C ALA A 5 10.30 8.15 32.51
N ARG A 6 9.38 7.42 31.86
CA ARG A 6 9.60 6.73 30.58
C ARG A 6 10.39 7.67 29.66
N GLN A 7 11.64 7.32 29.35
CA GLN A 7 12.38 7.97 28.28
C GLN A 7 11.53 7.85 27.01
N LYS A 8 11.11 9.01 26.47
CA LYS A 8 10.44 9.11 25.17
C LYS A 8 11.36 8.45 24.14
N GLY A 9 10.99 7.24 23.71
CA GLY A 9 11.55 6.65 22.52
C GLY A 9 11.41 7.64 21.37
N ARG A 10 12.43 7.75 20.53
CA ARG A 10 12.36 8.56 19.31
C ARG A 10 11.08 8.20 18.57
N ASN A 11 10.19 9.17 18.42
CA ASN A 11 9.12 9.13 17.43
C ASN A 11 9.80 8.84 16.09
N PHE A 12 9.65 7.63 15.57
CA PHE A 12 9.76 7.45 14.14
C PHE A 12 8.39 7.87 13.63
N ASP A 13 8.26 9.14 13.25
CA ASP A 13 7.05 9.72 12.65
C ASP A 13 6.83 9.05 11.28
N MET A 14 6.39 7.80 11.29
CA MET A 14 5.92 7.10 10.12
C MET A 14 4.52 7.59 9.82
N LYS A 15 4.28 7.97 8.57
CA LYS A 15 2.98 8.45 8.14
C LYS A 15 2.22 7.31 7.45
N LYS A 16 0.90 7.31 7.56
CA LYS A 16 0.05 6.40 6.79
C LYS A 16 -0.02 6.87 5.34
N CYS A 17 -0.03 5.92 4.43
CA CYS A 17 -0.42 6.12 3.06
C CYS A 17 -1.92 5.87 2.90
N ARG A 18 -2.54 6.60 1.99
CA ARG A 18 -3.89 6.33 1.51
C ARG A 18 -3.81 5.51 0.23
N ILE A 19 -4.48 4.37 0.19
CA ILE A 19 -4.56 3.48 -0.96
C ILE A 19 -5.98 3.59 -1.50
N THR A 20 -6.13 4.04 -2.74
CA THR A 20 -7.43 4.12 -3.42
C THR A 20 -7.48 3.10 -4.56
N ILE A 21 -8.54 2.30 -4.61
CA ILE A 21 -8.82 1.42 -5.75
C ILE A 21 -9.34 2.28 -6.90
N LEU A 22 -8.54 2.46 -7.95
CA LEU A 22 -8.92 3.26 -9.11
C LEU A 22 -9.78 2.47 -10.09
N LYS A 23 -9.40 1.23 -10.37
CA LYS A 23 -10.05 0.42 -11.40
C LYS A 23 -9.91 -1.07 -11.12
N THR A 24 -10.94 -1.85 -11.46
CA THR A 24 -10.82 -3.30 -11.62
C THR A 24 -10.87 -3.63 -13.10
N THR A 25 -9.94 -4.46 -13.59
CA THR A 25 -9.87 -4.78 -15.01
C THR A 25 -10.02 -6.28 -15.26
N LEU A 26 -10.17 -6.62 -16.54
CA LEU A 26 -10.07 -7.97 -17.07
C LEU A 26 -9.55 -7.83 -18.51
N ASP A 27 -8.39 -8.37 -18.78
CA ASP A 27 -7.91 -8.58 -20.14
C ASP A 27 -8.67 -9.76 -20.73
N LYS A 28 -9.61 -9.48 -21.64
CA LYS A 28 -10.52 -10.50 -22.17
C LYS A 28 -9.80 -11.49 -23.07
N GLU A 29 -8.82 -11.04 -23.84
CA GLU A 29 -8.07 -11.89 -24.77
C GLU A 29 -7.21 -12.88 -23.98
N LEU A 30 -6.44 -12.37 -23.01
CA LEU A 30 -5.62 -13.24 -22.16
C LEU A 30 -6.47 -14.13 -21.23
N ALA A 31 -7.62 -13.66 -20.77
CA ALA A 31 -8.53 -14.47 -19.97
C ALA A 31 -9.20 -15.59 -20.79
N GLU A 32 -9.45 -15.39 -22.09
CA GLU A 32 -9.97 -16.43 -22.96
C GLU A 32 -8.91 -17.50 -23.27
N GLU A 33 -7.65 -17.08 -23.47
CA GLU A 33 -6.56 -18.00 -23.78
C GLU A 33 -6.01 -18.76 -22.56
N TYR A 34 -5.84 -18.06 -21.43
CA TYR A 34 -5.14 -18.59 -20.25
C TYR A 34 -5.99 -18.63 -18.98
N GLY A 35 -7.16 -17.97 -18.98
CA GLY A 35 -8.02 -17.88 -17.82
C GLY A 35 -8.83 -19.15 -17.57
N VAL A 36 -9.25 -19.32 -16.32
CA VAL A 36 -10.22 -20.36 -15.98
C VAL A 36 -11.60 -20.04 -16.59
N PRO A 37 -12.44 -21.04 -16.91
CA PRO A 37 -13.76 -20.80 -17.46
C PRO A 37 -14.59 -19.85 -16.60
N GLY A 38 -15.10 -18.78 -17.22
CA GLY A 38 -15.92 -17.78 -16.53
C GLY A 38 -15.15 -16.81 -15.63
N LEU A 39 -13.83 -16.65 -15.82
CA LEU A 39 -13.03 -15.65 -15.12
C LEU A 39 -13.63 -14.24 -15.31
N LYS A 40 -13.75 -13.51 -14.21
CA LYS A 40 -14.25 -12.12 -14.16
C LYS A 40 -13.22 -11.23 -13.48
N ALA A 41 -13.45 -9.91 -13.57
CA ALA A 41 -12.73 -8.91 -12.79
C ALA A 41 -12.63 -9.30 -11.31
N CYS A 42 -11.58 -8.81 -10.65
CA CYS A 42 -11.25 -9.21 -9.28
C CYS A 42 -12.47 -9.00 -8.33
N PRO A 43 -12.94 -10.04 -7.63
CA PRO A 43 -14.09 -9.92 -6.74
C PRO A 43 -13.73 -9.37 -5.35
N LEU A 44 -12.44 -9.25 -5.03
CA LEU A 44 -11.95 -8.87 -3.71
C LEU A 44 -11.82 -7.35 -3.52
N MET A 45 -11.86 -6.58 -4.61
CA MET A 45 -11.65 -5.14 -4.60
C MET A 45 -12.75 -4.46 -5.42
N GLN A 46 -13.13 -3.26 -5.02
CA GLN A 46 -14.15 -2.46 -5.68
C GLN A 46 -13.63 -1.05 -5.94
N GLU A 47 -13.93 -0.51 -7.11
CA GLU A 47 -13.55 0.85 -7.50
C GLU A 47 -14.06 1.88 -6.49
N GLY A 48 -13.21 2.84 -6.14
CA GLY A 48 -13.49 3.86 -5.14
C GLY A 48 -13.25 3.44 -3.69
N GLN A 49 -13.00 2.14 -3.40
CA GLN A 49 -12.60 1.73 -2.05
C GLN A 49 -11.29 2.39 -1.62
N VAL A 50 -11.18 2.66 -0.32
CA VAL A 50 -10.03 3.32 0.29
C VAL A 50 -9.54 2.49 1.47
N PHE A 51 -8.22 2.31 1.53
CA PHE A 51 -7.52 1.68 2.65
C PHE A 51 -6.42 2.62 3.16
N TRP A 52 -6.05 2.43 4.42
CA TRP A 52 -4.98 3.18 5.07
C TRP A 52 -3.92 2.21 5.56
N ALA A 53 -2.67 2.45 5.19
CA ALA A 53 -1.59 1.51 5.46
C ALA A 53 -0.31 2.24 5.82
N ASP A 54 0.55 1.59 6.58
CA ASP A 54 1.92 2.00 6.84
C ASP A 54 2.87 0.85 6.47
N TYR A 55 3.69 0.34 7.40
CA TYR A 55 4.42 -0.91 7.17
C TYR A 55 3.51 -2.14 7.15
N ALA A 56 2.35 -2.08 7.82
CA ALA A 56 1.43 -3.19 7.92
C ALA A 56 0.37 -3.15 6.80
N LYS A 57 0.02 -4.35 6.31
CA LYS A 57 -1.11 -4.52 5.38
C LYS A 57 -2.41 -4.12 6.09
N PRO A 58 -3.28 -3.31 5.47
CA PRO A 58 -4.57 -2.99 6.05
C PRO A 58 -5.46 -4.23 6.15
N GLU A 59 -6.33 -4.24 7.18
CA GLU A 59 -7.40 -5.22 7.28
C GLU A 59 -8.31 -5.17 6.05
N GLY A 60 -8.75 -6.34 5.57
CA GLY A 60 -9.58 -6.46 4.37
C GLY A 60 -8.84 -6.28 3.05
N PHE A 61 -7.56 -5.93 3.05
CA PHE A 61 -6.77 -5.82 1.82
C PHE A 61 -6.24 -7.18 1.35
N CYS A 62 -6.27 -7.43 0.03
CA CYS A 62 -5.84 -8.68 -0.59
C CYS A 62 -4.33 -8.90 -0.40
N ASP A 63 -3.94 -10.12 0.00
CA ASP A 63 -2.55 -10.48 0.28
C ASP A 63 -1.66 -10.42 -0.97
N GLU A 64 -2.15 -10.90 -2.12
CA GLU A 64 -1.39 -10.84 -3.37
C GLU A 64 -1.20 -9.39 -3.84
N ALA A 65 -2.26 -8.59 -3.77
CA ALA A 65 -2.17 -7.17 -4.09
C ALA A 65 -1.17 -6.45 -3.16
N TRP A 66 -1.13 -6.81 -1.88
CA TRP A 66 -0.19 -6.21 -0.92
C TRP A 66 1.26 -6.45 -1.32
N LYS A 67 1.62 -7.68 -1.73
CA LYS A 67 2.98 -8.00 -2.18
C LYS A 67 3.42 -7.10 -3.34
N ALA A 68 2.50 -6.75 -4.24
CA ALA A 68 2.80 -5.90 -5.38
C ALA A 68 3.02 -4.42 -5.00
N ILE A 69 2.30 -3.92 -3.98
CA ILE A 69 2.30 -2.49 -3.64
C ILE A 69 3.11 -2.11 -2.40
N TYR A 70 3.47 -3.08 -1.55
CA TYR A 70 4.11 -2.86 -0.25
C TYR A 70 5.32 -1.92 -0.34
N GLN A 71 6.20 -2.10 -1.32
CA GLN A 71 7.39 -1.27 -1.51
C GLN A 71 7.08 0.23 -1.67
N TYR A 72 5.98 0.58 -2.34
CA TYR A 72 5.56 1.96 -2.53
C TYR A 72 4.99 2.54 -1.24
N VAL A 73 4.15 1.77 -0.56
CA VAL A 73 3.58 2.14 0.74
C VAL A 73 4.72 2.34 1.76
N PHE A 74 5.66 1.41 1.81
CA PHE A 74 6.83 1.48 2.69
C PHE A 74 7.65 2.74 2.41
N ALA A 75 8.03 3.00 1.17
CA ALA A 75 8.81 4.19 0.82
C ALA A 75 8.08 5.50 1.19
N LEU A 76 6.81 5.63 0.83
CA LEU A 76 6.02 6.83 1.10
C LEU A 76 5.78 7.05 2.60
N SER A 77 5.52 5.99 3.35
CA SER A 77 5.32 6.05 4.81
C SER A 77 6.60 6.48 5.56
N HIS A 78 7.77 6.28 4.96
CA HIS A 78 9.09 6.65 5.51
C HIS A 78 9.63 7.98 4.92
N GLY A 79 8.77 8.81 4.35
CA GLY A 79 9.13 10.18 3.95
C GLY A 79 9.66 10.34 2.53
N ALA A 80 9.52 9.33 1.66
CA ALA A 80 9.84 9.49 0.23
C ALA A 80 8.80 10.34 -0.55
N GLY A 81 7.93 11.07 0.15
CA GLY A 81 6.80 11.82 -0.43
C GLY A 81 7.19 12.99 -1.32
N ASP A 82 8.33 13.63 -1.08
CA ASP A 82 8.79 14.78 -1.87
C ASP A 82 9.48 14.37 -3.19
N GLY A 83 9.80 13.08 -3.33
CA GLY A 83 10.48 12.52 -4.49
C GLY A 83 9.53 12.06 -5.60
N LEU A 84 10.12 11.76 -6.76
CA LEU A 84 9.46 11.07 -7.87
C LEU A 84 9.92 9.62 -7.93
N PHE A 85 8.97 8.69 -8.10
CA PHE A 85 9.31 7.31 -8.42
C PHE A 85 9.91 7.21 -9.82
N TYR A 86 10.92 6.36 -9.97
CA TYR A 86 11.61 6.08 -11.25
C TYR A 86 12.01 7.36 -12.00
N TYR A 87 12.62 8.32 -11.29
CA TYR A 87 13.09 9.60 -11.86
C TYR A 87 11.99 10.44 -12.54
N GLY A 88 10.72 10.12 -12.32
CA GLY A 88 9.59 10.78 -12.98
C GLY A 88 9.24 10.21 -14.36
N ASP A 89 9.89 9.13 -14.79
CA ASP A 89 9.64 8.50 -16.10
C ASP A 89 8.25 7.89 -16.20
N TRP A 90 7.72 7.37 -15.08
CA TRP A 90 6.42 6.74 -15.03
C TRP A 90 5.35 7.68 -14.48
N ILE A 91 5.65 8.39 -13.39
CA ILE A 91 4.71 9.23 -12.65
C ILE A 91 5.39 10.54 -12.28
N ARG A 92 4.82 11.66 -12.73
CA ARG A 92 5.34 13.02 -12.51
C ARG A 92 4.76 13.74 -11.30
N LYS A 93 3.96 13.05 -10.48
CA LYS A 93 3.34 13.61 -9.27
C LYS A 93 4.09 13.11 -8.03
N PRO A 94 4.75 14.01 -7.26
CA PRO A 94 5.39 13.64 -6.01
C PRO A 94 4.41 13.00 -5.03
N GLY A 95 4.92 12.05 -4.23
CA GLY A 95 4.15 11.40 -3.18
C GLY A 95 3.06 10.47 -3.69
N VAL A 96 3.05 10.15 -4.99
CA VAL A 96 2.04 9.30 -5.61
C VAL A 96 2.69 8.16 -6.38
N ALA A 97 2.20 6.95 -6.13
CA ALA A 97 2.44 5.78 -6.94
C ALA A 97 1.13 5.27 -7.56
N ILE A 98 1.18 4.90 -8.83
CA ILE A 98 0.15 4.16 -9.55
C ILE A 98 0.73 2.78 -9.80
N CYS A 99 0.08 1.77 -9.25
CA CYS A 99 0.55 0.40 -9.29
C CYS A 99 -0.64 -0.54 -9.54
N SER A 100 -0.34 -1.79 -9.86
CA SER A 100 -1.36 -2.79 -10.14
C SER A 100 -1.15 -4.03 -9.29
N CYS A 101 -2.23 -4.79 -9.09
CA CYS A 101 -2.13 -6.17 -8.65
C CYS A 101 -1.23 -6.94 -9.63
N ASN A 102 -0.50 -7.94 -9.15
CA ASN A 102 0.35 -8.79 -9.98
C ASN A 102 -0.43 -9.84 -10.79
N ASP A 103 -1.75 -9.92 -10.63
CA ASP A 103 -2.62 -10.73 -11.49
C ASP A 103 -2.61 -10.13 -12.91
N GLY A 104 -1.93 -10.81 -13.83
CA GLY A 104 -1.77 -10.36 -15.22
C GLY A 104 -3.03 -10.47 -16.08
N LEU A 105 -4.07 -11.18 -15.62
CA LEU A 105 -5.32 -11.36 -16.37
C LEU A 105 -6.38 -10.34 -15.94
N ARG A 106 -6.40 -9.96 -14.67
CA ARG A 106 -7.41 -9.05 -14.10
C ARG A 106 -6.83 -8.07 -13.08
N PRO A 107 -5.80 -7.28 -13.45
CA PRO A 107 -5.13 -6.42 -12.49
C PRO A 107 -6.08 -5.37 -11.91
N VAL A 108 -6.02 -5.20 -10.59
CA VAL A 108 -6.64 -4.07 -9.90
C VAL A 108 -5.64 -2.93 -9.92
N ILE A 109 -6.07 -1.72 -10.32
CA ILE A 109 -5.23 -0.53 -10.38
C ILE A 109 -5.42 0.29 -9.10
N PHE A 110 -4.31 0.63 -8.47
CA PHE A 110 -4.25 1.33 -7.19
C PHE A 110 -3.59 2.70 -7.37
N LYS A 111 -4.05 3.67 -6.58
CA LYS A 111 -3.31 4.90 -6.27
C LYS A 111 -2.86 4.84 -4.83
N VAL A 112 -1.56 4.87 -4.59
CA VAL A 112 -0.97 5.03 -3.27
C VAL A 112 -0.49 6.46 -3.14
N GLU A 113 -0.94 7.17 -2.11
CA GLU A 113 -0.56 8.56 -1.85
C GLU A 113 -0.03 8.72 -0.42
N ALA A 114 1.09 9.45 -0.29
CA ALA A 114 1.57 9.91 1.01
C ALA A 114 0.54 10.86 1.64
N THR A 115 0.42 10.82 2.96
CA THR A 115 -0.47 11.70 3.73
C THR A 115 0.26 12.22 4.96
N ASP A 116 -0.36 13.13 5.71
CA ASP A 116 0.14 13.62 6.99
C ASP A 116 -0.45 12.87 8.20
N GLU A 117 -1.20 11.79 7.97
CA GLU A 117 -1.79 10.98 9.03
C GLU A 117 -0.71 10.16 9.75
N GLU A 118 -0.59 10.30 11.07
CA GLU A 118 0.41 9.58 11.85
C GLU A 118 0.11 8.07 11.94
N SER A 119 1.16 7.25 11.90
CA SER A 119 1.10 5.82 12.19
C SER A 119 1.11 5.57 13.70
N GLU A 120 0.24 4.69 14.17
CA GLU A 120 0.26 4.21 15.54
C GLU A 120 1.21 3.01 15.64
N VAL A 121 2.52 3.28 15.68
CA VAL A 121 3.51 2.21 15.83
C VAL A 121 3.48 1.70 17.28
N TYR A 122 2.77 0.61 17.52
CA TYR A 122 2.88 -0.13 18.79
C TYR A 122 4.19 -0.92 18.81
N ILE A 123 5.26 -0.32 19.31
CA ILE A 123 6.43 -1.08 19.74
C ILE A 123 6.02 -1.82 21.03
N SER A 124 5.55 -3.06 20.89
CA SER A 124 5.55 -3.99 22.02
C SER A 124 7.02 -4.17 22.41
N GLY A 125 7.37 -3.71 23.61
CA GLY A 125 8.75 -3.72 24.10
C GLY A 125 9.36 -5.10 23.98
N GLY A 126 10.16 -5.30 22.94
CA GLY A 126 11.04 -6.45 22.81
C GLY A 126 12.12 -6.33 23.88
N LYS A 127 11.97 -7.09 24.98
CA LYS A 127 13.17 -7.64 25.60
C LYS A 127 13.79 -8.53 24.54
N GLY A 128 14.98 -8.13 24.08
CA GLY A 128 15.77 -8.89 23.12
C GLY A 128 15.88 -10.35 23.53
N VAL A 129 15.94 -11.19 22.51
CA VAL A 129 16.56 -12.52 22.64
C VAL A 129 18.01 -12.36 23.05
#